data_AF-A0ABC8T8J7-F1
#
_entry.id   AF-A0ABC8T8J7-F1
#
_cell.length_a   1.000
_cell.length_b   1.000
_cell.length_c   1.000
_cell.angle_alpha   90.00
_cell.angle_beta   90.00
_cell.angle_gamma   90.00
#
_symmetry.space_group_name_H-M   'P 1'
#
loop_
_entity.id
_entity.type
_entity.pdbx_description
1 polymer ?
#
loop_
_entity_poly.entity_id
_entity_poly.type
_entity_poly.pdbx_seq_one_letter_code
_entity_poly.pdbx_strand_id
1 'polypeptide(L)'
;MNLDEAHSTPGLHAAAGPGLAEECATLGGCRTGMAKVTNAYDLPARRVIHTVGPKYAVKYHTAAENALSHCYRSCLELLIESGLQSIAMGCIYTEAKNYPREPAAHVAIRTVRRFLEKQKDRINAVVFCTTSSPDTEIYKRLLPLYFPRDKHEEEVAISKLPADVGDENGETIIDERKIRIKPLPNVKNTVPRSPQVSFDLPVSDVGLARRLVIFRTHFVFNQMY
;
A
#
# COMPACT_ATOMS: atom_id res chain seq x y z
N MET A 1 -9.91 -5.60 12.58
CA MET A 1 -9.21 -5.40 13.87
C MET A 1 -9.48 -3.99 14.33
N ASN A 2 -9.40 -3.72 15.64
CA ASN A 2 -9.53 -2.35 16.14
C ASN A 2 -8.31 -1.51 15.73
N LEU A 3 -8.40 -0.19 15.84
CA LEU A 3 -7.30 0.76 15.57
C LEU A 3 -6.72 1.36 16.85
N ASP A 4 -6.84 0.64 17.96
CA ASP A 4 -6.41 1.08 19.29
C ASP A 4 -4.91 0.90 19.51
N GLU A 5 -4.41 1.54 20.56
CA GLU A 5 -2.98 1.59 20.88
C GLU A 5 -2.35 0.20 21.06
N ALA A 6 -3.08 -0.73 21.70
CA ALA A 6 -2.65 -2.10 21.95
C ALA A 6 -2.33 -2.89 20.66
N HIS A 7 -2.97 -2.51 19.55
CA HIS A 7 -2.74 -3.09 18.24
C HIS A 7 -1.98 -2.15 17.30
N SER A 8 -1.27 -1.11 17.79
CA SER A 8 -0.62 -0.08 16.97
C SER A 8 0.92 -0.14 16.97
N THR A 9 1.56 0.71 16.16
CA THR A 9 3.02 0.91 16.19
C THR A 9 3.45 1.51 17.55
N PRO A 10 4.35 0.85 18.31
CA PRO A 10 4.73 1.30 19.65
C PRO A 10 5.18 2.76 19.70
N GLY A 11 4.59 3.52 20.63
CA GLY A 11 4.89 4.94 20.84
C GLY A 11 4.19 5.90 19.86
N LEU A 12 3.51 5.43 18.81
CA LEU A 12 2.85 6.34 17.87
C LEU A 12 1.67 7.09 18.50
N HIS A 13 0.80 6.41 19.24
CA HIS A 13 -0.32 7.05 19.94
C HIS A 13 0.18 8.00 21.04
N ALA A 14 1.22 7.62 21.78
CA ALA A 14 1.87 8.49 22.76
C ALA A 14 2.49 9.76 22.13
N ALA A 15 3.06 9.67 20.93
CA ALA A 15 3.66 10.79 20.22
C ALA A 15 2.64 11.66 19.45
N ALA A 16 1.48 11.11 19.11
CA ALA A 16 0.39 11.85 18.45
C ALA A 16 -0.58 12.50 19.43
N GLY A 17 -0.61 12.07 20.69
CA GLY A 17 -1.59 12.53 21.68
C GLY A 17 -2.93 11.78 21.59
N PRO A 18 -3.83 12.03 22.56
CA PRO A 18 -5.06 11.23 22.75
C PRO A 18 -6.03 11.30 21.56
N GLY A 19 -6.05 12.42 20.83
CA GLY A 19 -6.94 12.62 19.69
C GLY A 19 -6.79 11.56 18.59
N LEU A 20 -5.60 10.99 18.40
CA LEU A 20 -5.40 9.89 17.45
C LEU A 20 -6.20 8.65 17.84
N ALA A 21 -6.27 8.31 19.13
CA ALA A 21 -7.06 7.18 19.62
C ALA A 21 -8.57 7.46 19.49
N GLU A 22 -9.00 8.70 19.72
CA GLU A 22 -10.39 9.13 19.57
C GLU A 22 -10.87 9.01 18.11
N GLU A 23 -10.14 9.55 17.13
CA GLU A 23 -10.48 9.43 15.71
C GLU A 23 -10.41 7.97 15.24
N CYS A 24 -9.40 7.21 15.68
CA CYS A 24 -9.30 5.77 15.45
C CYS A 24 -10.56 4.99 15.88
N ALA A 25 -11.16 5.34 17.03
CA ALA A 25 -12.38 4.70 17.51
C ALA A 25 -13.59 4.96 16.60
N THR A 26 -13.69 6.17 16.00
CA THR A 26 -14.76 6.51 15.06
C THR A 26 -14.69 5.73 13.74
N LEU A 27 -13.50 5.27 13.35
CA LEU A 27 -13.31 4.58 12.08
C LEU A 27 -13.91 3.17 12.03
N GLY A 28 -14.32 2.56 13.14
CA GLY A 28 -14.94 1.23 13.15
C GLY A 28 -13.99 0.09 12.74
N GLY A 29 -12.70 0.23 13.06
CA GLY A 29 -11.67 -0.78 12.75
C GLY A 29 -11.28 -0.86 11.26
N CYS A 30 -10.33 -1.74 10.94
CA CYS A 30 -9.86 -1.96 9.56
C CYS A 30 -9.74 -3.46 9.24
N ARG A 31 -9.90 -3.81 7.96
CA ARG A 31 -9.77 -5.19 7.44
C ARG A 31 -8.33 -5.44 7.00
N THR A 32 -7.88 -6.69 7.11
CA THR A 32 -6.59 -7.13 6.58
C THR A 32 -6.45 -6.76 5.10
N GLY A 33 -5.31 -6.16 4.72
CA GLY A 33 -5.06 -5.69 3.35
C GLY A 33 -5.63 -4.30 3.02
N MET A 34 -6.53 -3.74 3.83
CA MET A 34 -7.08 -2.40 3.62
C MET A 34 -6.33 -1.35 4.46
N ALA A 35 -6.45 -0.07 4.08
CA ALA A 35 -5.97 1.06 4.86
C ALA A 35 -7.09 2.05 5.20
N LYS A 36 -6.89 2.89 6.23
CA LYS A 36 -7.74 4.04 6.60
C LYS A 36 -6.87 5.22 7.00
N VAL A 37 -7.38 6.44 6.87
CA VAL A 37 -6.65 7.69 7.17
C VAL A 37 -7.26 8.44 8.37
N THR A 38 -6.41 9.08 9.16
CA THR A 38 -6.73 9.99 10.27
C THR A 38 -5.88 11.26 10.17
N ASN A 39 -6.17 12.26 11.01
CA ASN A 39 -5.24 13.35 11.29
C ASN A 39 -4.01 12.85 12.04
N ALA A 40 -2.90 13.60 11.98
CA ALA A 40 -1.66 13.24 12.64
C ALA A 40 -1.46 13.86 14.04
N TYR A 41 -2.35 14.78 14.43
CA TYR A 41 -2.36 15.43 15.74
C TYR A 41 -1.00 16.06 16.09
N ASP A 42 -0.38 15.66 17.20
CA ASP A 42 0.89 16.25 17.67
C ASP A 42 2.13 15.79 16.87
N LEU A 43 1.98 14.84 15.94
CA LEU A 43 3.06 14.42 15.05
C LEU A 43 3.41 15.51 14.02
N PRO A 44 4.68 15.58 13.56
CA PRO A 44 5.10 16.52 12.51
C PRO A 44 4.54 16.21 11.11
N ALA A 45 3.86 15.07 10.94
CA ALA A 45 3.18 14.68 9.71
C ALA A 45 1.84 15.41 9.56
N ARG A 46 1.21 15.33 8.38
CA ARG A 46 -0.15 15.90 8.17
C ARG A 46 -1.26 14.88 8.45
N ARG A 47 -0.99 13.60 8.17
CA ARG A 47 -1.95 12.49 8.22
C ARG A 47 -1.27 11.21 8.70
N VAL A 48 -2.06 10.31 9.27
CA VAL A 48 -1.65 8.93 9.61
C VAL A 48 -2.54 7.94 8.84
N ILE A 49 -1.95 6.85 8.36
CA ILE A 49 -2.60 5.78 7.60
C ILE A 49 -2.43 4.51 8.41
N HIS A 50 -3.54 3.88 8.70
CA HIS A 50 -3.66 2.70 9.52
C HIS A 50 -3.98 1.52 8.60
N THR A 51 -3.09 0.55 8.47
CA THR A 51 -3.37 -0.71 7.74
C THR A 51 -3.16 -1.94 8.60
N VAL A 52 -3.84 -3.02 8.23
CA VAL A 52 -3.77 -4.31 8.92
C VAL A 52 -3.00 -5.31 8.04
N GLY A 53 -1.73 -5.52 8.38
CA GLY A 53 -0.91 -6.56 7.76
C GLY A 53 -1.45 -7.98 8.02
N PRO A 54 -1.27 -8.95 7.11
CA PRO A 54 -1.75 -10.32 7.27
C PRO A 54 -0.93 -11.10 8.30
N LYS A 55 -1.59 -12.00 9.04
CA LYS A 55 -0.93 -13.06 9.80
C LYS A 55 -0.50 -14.17 8.83
N TYR A 56 0.77 -14.50 8.80
CA TYR A 56 1.32 -15.49 7.88
C TYR A 56 1.11 -16.91 8.39
N ALA A 57 0.75 -17.81 7.47
CA ALA A 57 0.77 -19.25 7.67
C ALA A 57 1.13 -19.89 6.34
N VAL A 58 1.98 -20.93 6.35
CA VAL A 58 2.50 -21.57 5.12
C VAL A 58 1.37 -22.03 4.18
N LYS A 59 0.30 -22.61 4.74
CA LYS A 59 -0.90 -23.03 4.00
C LYS A 59 -1.69 -21.90 3.31
N TYR A 60 -1.40 -20.64 3.65
CA TYR A 60 -2.06 -19.44 3.11
C TYR A 60 -1.05 -18.42 2.55
N HIS A 61 0.16 -18.86 2.16
CA HIS A 61 1.24 -17.96 1.72
C HIS A 61 0.78 -16.95 0.64
N THR A 62 0.03 -17.39 -0.37
CA THR A 62 -0.45 -16.55 -1.48
C THR A 62 -1.51 -15.54 -1.03
N ALA A 63 -2.36 -15.92 -0.07
CA ALA A 63 -3.33 -14.99 0.51
C ALA A 63 -2.65 -13.95 1.41
N ALA A 64 -1.58 -14.34 2.11
CA ALA A 64 -0.75 -13.40 2.86
C ALA A 64 0.03 -12.46 1.93
N GLU A 65 0.56 -12.95 0.81
CA GLU A 65 1.26 -12.12 -0.19
C GLU A 65 0.32 -11.09 -0.82
N ASN A 66 -0.85 -11.50 -1.31
CA ASN A 66 -1.80 -10.56 -1.91
C ASN A 66 -2.33 -9.55 -0.88
N ALA A 67 -2.61 -9.99 0.36
CA ALA A 67 -3.01 -9.08 1.42
C ALA A 67 -1.90 -8.10 1.83
N LEU A 68 -0.63 -8.51 1.82
CA LEU A 68 0.50 -7.64 2.09
C LEU A 68 0.71 -6.61 0.97
N SER A 69 0.62 -7.03 -0.30
CA SER A 69 0.62 -6.13 -1.46
C SER A 69 -0.51 -5.10 -1.35
N HIS A 70 -1.74 -5.55 -1.06
CA HIS A 70 -2.89 -4.67 -0.90
C HIS A 70 -2.69 -3.63 0.22
N CYS A 71 -2.03 -3.99 1.34
CA CYS A 71 -1.68 -3.01 2.38
C CYS A 71 -0.88 -1.84 1.80
N TYR A 72 0.23 -2.12 1.09
CA TYR A 72 1.06 -1.08 0.50
C TYR A 72 0.32 -0.30 -0.58
N ARG A 73 -0.44 -0.97 -1.46
CA ARG A 73 -1.23 -0.31 -2.51
C ARG A 73 -2.27 0.65 -1.93
N SER A 74 -3.08 0.21 -0.96
CA SER A 74 -4.07 1.07 -0.29
C SER A 74 -3.45 2.27 0.43
N CYS A 75 -2.23 2.15 0.95
CA CYS A 75 -1.53 3.28 1.56
C CYS A 75 -1.12 4.34 0.50
N LEU A 76 -0.66 3.91 -0.67
CA LEU A 76 -0.27 4.81 -1.76
C LEU A 76 -1.48 5.43 -2.47
N GLU A 77 -2.61 4.71 -2.53
CA GLU A 77 -3.91 5.24 -2.98
C GLU A 77 -4.40 6.33 -2.02
N LEU A 78 -4.47 6.07 -0.71
CA LEU A 78 -4.89 7.06 0.29
C LEU A 78 -3.94 8.27 0.38
N LEU A 79 -2.62 8.08 0.16
CA LEU A 79 -1.66 9.19 0.04
C LEU A 79 -2.07 10.16 -1.06
N ILE A 80 -2.38 9.60 -2.24
CA ILE A 80 -2.80 10.34 -3.44
C ILE A 80 -4.17 10.98 -3.25
N GLU A 81 -5.15 10.26 -2.71
CA GLU A 81 -6.50 10.77 -2.43
C GLU A 81 -6.49 11.89 -1.38
N SER A 82 -5.55 11.84 -0.43
CA SER A 82 -5.33 12.92 0.56
C SER A 82 -4.64 14.16 -0.01
N GLY A 83 -4.27 14.18 -1.30
CA GLY A 83 -3.54 15.29 -1.94
C GLY A 83 -2.10 15.44 -1.44
N LEU A 84 -1.47 14.35 -1.00
CA LEU A 84 -0.12 14.33 -0.42
C LEU A 84 0.86 13.61 -1.35
N GLN A 85 2.14 13.97 -1.27
CA GLN A 85 3.18 13.55 -2.23
C GLN A 85 4.36 12.80 -1.60
N SER A 86 4.37 12.58 -0.29
CA SER A 86 5.46 11.86 0.39
C SER A 86 4.93 10.97 1.52
N ILE A 87 5.48 9.76 1.65
CA ILE A 87 5.11 8.80 2.70
C ILE A 87 6.30 8.08 3.32
N ALA A 88 6.26 7.93 4.64
CA ALA A 88 7.13 7.04 5.39
C ALA A 88 6.35 5.77 5.78
N MET A 89 6.80 4.59 5.33
CA MET A 89 6.16 3.29 5.54
C MET A 89 7.04 2.33 6.32
N GLY A 90 6.50 1.73 7.38
CA GLY A 90 7.18 0.69 8.16
C GLY A 90 7.07 -0.70 7.55
N CYS A 91 7.79 -1.67 8.13
CA CYS A 91 7.73 -3.08 7.72
C CYS A 91 6.41 -3.74 8.17
N ILE A 92 5.40 -3.73 7.30
CA ILE A 92 4.02 -4.22 7.56
C ILE A 92 3.96 -5.70 8.00
N TYR A 93 5.03 -6.43 7.74
CA TYR A 93 5.32 -7.78 8.20
C TYR A 93 6.22 -7.76 9.45
N THR A 94 5.63 -7.89 10.63
CA THR A 94 6.39 -7.97 11.89
C THR A 94 6.53 -9.41 12.38
N GLU A 95 7.47 -9.65 13.30
CA GLU A 95 7.70 -10.97 13.90
C GLU A 95 6.44 -11.56 14.53
N ALA A 96 5.62 -10.73 15.19
CA ALA A 96 4.31 -11.10 15.73
C ALA A 96 3.33 -11.69 14.68
N LYS A 97 3.58 -11.48 13.38
CA LYS A 97 2.79 -12.01 12.26
C LYS A 97 3.42 -13.24 11.61
N ASN A 98 4.58 -13.69 12.07
CA ASN A 98 5.32 -14.87 11.58
C ASN A 98 5.61 -14.86 10.06
N TYR A 99 5.61 -13.69 9.42
CA TYR A 99 5.85 -13.58 7.98
C TYR A 99 7.38 -13.56 7.72
N PRO A 100 7.92 -14.45 6.87
CA PRO A 100 9.33 -14.42 6.47
C PRO A 100 9.76 -13.05 5.94
N ARG A 101 10.74 -12.42 6.61
CA ARG A 101 11.17 -11.02 6.38
C ARG A 101 11.59 -10.73 4.94
N GLU A 102 12.42 -11.59 4.33
CA GLU A 102 12.95 -11.35 2.98
C GLU A 102 11.88 -11.54 1.89
N PRO A 103 11.09 -12.62 1.84
CA PRO A 103 9.92 -12.71 0.96
C PRO A 103 8.95 -11.53 1.12
N ALA A 104 8.70 -11.06 2.34
CA ALA A 104 7.81 -9.92 2.57
C ALA A 104 8.40 -8.58 2.11
N ALA A 105 9.72 -8.40 2.20
CA ALA A 105 10.43 -7.25 1.64
C ALA A 105 10.34 -7.23 0.11
N HIS A 106 10.47 -8.38 -0.55
CA HIS A 106 10.23 -8.49 -2.01
C HIS A 106 8.83 -8.01 -2.38
N VAL A 107 7.78 -8.40 -1.65
CA VAL A 107 6.40 -7.92 -1.88
C VAL A 107 6.32 -6.41 -1.70
N ALA A 108 6.81 -5.90 -0.57
CA ALA A 108 6.78 -4.47 -0.25
C ALA A 108 7.41 -3.60 -1.34
N ILE A 109 8.63 -3.95 -1.75
CA ILE A 109 9.41 -3.16 -2.70
C ILE A 109 8.82 -3.32 -4.12
N ARG A 110 8.38 -4.52 -4.51
CA ARG A 110 7.75 -4.79 -5.83
C ARG A 110 6.44 -4.02 -6.01
N THR A 111 5.55 -4.03 -5.02
CA THR A 111 4.29 -3.29 -5.07
C THR A 111 4.54 -1.79 -5.17
N VAL A 112 5.46 -1.24 -4.37
CA VAL A 112 5.84 0.18 -4.45
C VAL A 112 6.43 0.53 -5.82
N ARG A 113 7.33 -0.31 -6.36
CA ARG A 113 7.93 -0.12 -7.68
C ARG A 113 6.87 -0.05 -8.79
N ARG A 114 5.99 -1.05 -8.89
CA ARG A 114 4.91 -1.09 -9.90
C ARG A 114 3.91 0.07 -9.74
N PHE A 115 3.61 0.48 -8.51
CA PHE A 115 2.75 1.62 -8.26
C PHE A 115 3.39 2.94 -8.72
N LEU A 116 4.68 3.14 -8.42
CA LEU A 116 5.42 4.33 -8.85
C LEU A 116 5.60 4.38 -10.37
N GLU A 117 5.78 3.25 -11.07
CA GLU A 117 5.80 3.23 -12.54
C GLU A 117 4.50 3.79 -13.16
N LYS A 118 3.36 3.54 -12.51
CA LYS A 118 2.04 4.04 -12.94
C LYS A 118 1.72 5.47 -12.46
N GLN A 119 2.29 5.93 -11.34
CA GLN A 119 1.88 7.17 -10.65
C GLN A 119 3.05 8.13 -10.32
N LYS A 120 4.22 7.98 -10.97
CA LYS A 120 5.46 8.74 -10.69
C LYS A 120 5.27 10.25 -10.55
N ASP A 121 4.41 10.87 -11.36
CA ASP A 121 4.25 12.32 -11.40
C ASP A 121 3.41 12.87 -10.23
N ARG A 122 2.90 11.99 -9.36
CA ARG A 122 2.06 12.33 -8.19
C ARG A 122 2.76 12.11 -6.85
N ILE A 123 3.85 11.35 -6.81
CA ILE A 123 4.57 10.97 -5.58
C ILE A 123 6.03 11.39 -5.71
N ASN A 124 6.47 12.29 -4.83
CA ASN A 124 7.84 12.82 -4.80
C ASN A 124 8.79 11.89 -4.03
N ALA A 125 8.31 11.19 -2.99
CA ALA A 125 9.15 10.36 -2.13
C ALA A 125 8.38 9.24 -1.43
N VAL A 126 8.97 8.04 -1.42
CA VAL A 126 8.57 6.92 -0.56
C VAL A 126 9.78 6.54 0.30
N VAL A 127 9.61 6.54 1.62
CA VAL A 127 10.66 6.19 2.60
C VAL A 127 10.30 4.87 3.27
N PHE A 128 11.17 3.87 3.17
CA PHE A 128 11.03 2.62 3.91
C PHE A 128 11.70 2.77 5.28
N CYS A 129 10.90 2.72 6.34
CA CYS A 129 11.35 2.84 7.72
C CYS A 129 11.59 1.45 8.32
N THR A 130 12.85 1.03 8.36
CA THR A 130 13.28 -0.21 9.03
C THR A 130 13.66 0.09 10.48
N THR A 131 13.06 -0.62 11.43
CA THR A 131 13.38 -0.48 12.87
C THR A 131 14.41 -1.47 13.36
N SER A 132 14.66 -2.54 12.60
CA SER A 132 15.61 -3.61 12.97
C SER A 132 16.77 -3.72 11.98
N SER A 133 17.93 -4.13 12.49
CA SER A 133 19.13 -4.37 11.66
C SER A 133 18.89 -5.44 10.57
N PRO A 134 18.25 -6.60 10.82
CA PRO A 134 17.96 -7.57 9.77
C PRO A 134 17.12 -7.02 8.62
N ASP A 135 16.07 -6.24 8.90
CA ASP A 135 15.27 -5.62 7.83
C ASP A 135 16.11 -4.60 7.05
N THR A 136 16.91 -3.79 7.76
CA THR A 136 17.80 -2.79 7.15
C THR A 136 18.74 -3.44 6.12
N GLU A 137 19.38 -4.56 6.46
CA GLU A 137 20.27 -5.28 5.52
C GLU A 137 19.50 -5.98 4.39
N ILE A 138 18.27 -6.44 4.62
CA ILE A 138 17.39 -6.94 3.56
C ILE A 138 17.06 -5.81 2.57
N TYR A 139 16.57 -4.66 3.03
CA TYR A 139 16.24 -3.53 2.14
C TYR A 139 17.46 -3.00 1.39
N LYS A 140 18.63 -2.89 2.04
CA LYS A 140 19.88 -2.50 1.35
C LYS A 140 20.24 -3.41 0.17
N ARG A 141 20.05 -4.74 0.31
CA ARG A 141 20.32 -5.69 -0.77
C ARG A 141 19.25 -5.72 -1.85
N LEU A 142 17.97 -5.53 -1.48
CA LEU A 142 16.85 -5.67 -2.41
C LEU A 142 16.50 -4.38 -3.16
N LEU A 143 16.66 -3.21 -2.56
CA LEU A 143 16.31 -1.93 -3.21
C LEU A 143 17.02 -1.74 -4.56
N PRO A 144 18.33 -2.01 -4.73
CA PRO A 144 18.99 -1.93 -6.04
C PRO A 144 18.43 -2.89 -7.11
N LEU A 145 17.84 -4.03 -6.71
CA LEU A 145 17.23 -4.96 -7.66
C LEU A 145 15.92 -4.41 -8.24
N TYR A 146 15.16 -3.66 -7.44
CA TYR A 146 13.87 -3.08 -7.85
C TYR A 146 13.97 -1.62 -8.31
N PHE A 147 15.03 -0.92 -7.92
CA PHE A 147 15.34 0.46 -8.29
C PHE A 147 16.82 0.56 -8.70
N PRO A 148 17.23 -0.11 -9.81
CA PRO A 148 18.60 -0.08 -10.29
C PRO A 148 19.00 1.35 -10.66
N ARG A 149 20.21 1.74 -10.25
CA ARG A 149 20.75 3.10 -10.38
C ARG A 149 21.64 3.26 -11.60
N ASP A 150 22.16 2.14 -12.11
CA ASP A 150 22.99 2.04 -13.30
C ASP A 150 22.73 0.71 -14.04
N LYS A 151 23.36 0.54 -15.21
CA LYS A 151 23.20 -0.65 -16.06
C LYS A 151 23.71 -1.93 -15.43
N HIS A 152 24.71 -1.87 -14.56
CA HIS A 152 25.24 -3.05 -13.90
C HIS A 152 24.24 -3.56 -12.84
N GLU A 153 23.60 -2.66 -12.09
CA GLU A 153 22.49 -3.03 -11.20
C GLU A 153 21.29 -3.58 -11.97
N GLU A 154 21.00 -3.05 -13.16
CA GLU A 154 19.94 -3.56 -14.06
C GLU A 154 20.23 -4.99 -14.56
N GLU A 155 21.45 -5.27 -15.01
CA GLU A 155 21.90 -6.63 -15.37
C GLU A 155 21.80 -7.61 -14.18
N VAL A 156 22.24 -7.17 -13.00
CA VAL A 156 22.16 -7.96 -11.76
C VAL A 156 20.69 -8.20 -11.36
N ALA A 157 19.81 -7.20 -11.51
CA ALA A 157 18.38 -7.32 -11.25
C ALA A 157 17.73 -8.37 -12.15
N ILE A 158 17.97 -8.29 -13.47
CA ILE A 158 17.46 -9.25 -14.47
C ILE A 158 17.91 -10.69 -14.15
N SER A 159 19.13 -10.88 -13.63
CA SER A 159 19.64 -12.21 -13.26
C SER A 159 19.06 -12.79 -11.96
N LYS A 160 18.57 -11.94 -11.05
CA LYS A 160 18.19 -12.33 -9.67
C LYS A 160 16.70 -12.28 -9.39
N LEU A 161 15.96 -11.40 -10.05
CA LEU A 161 14.50 -11.33 -9.94
C LEU A 161 13.88 -12.28 -10.96
N PRO A 162 12.82 -13.05 -10.60
CA PRO A 162 12.10 -13.84 -11.58
C PRO A 162 11.43 -12.92 -12.60
N ALA A 163 11.28 -13.41 -13.84
CA ALA A 163 10.51 -12.71 -14.87
C ALA A 163 9.05 -12.55 -14.40
N ASP A 164 8.71 -11.31 -14.04
CA ASP A 164 7.37 -10.83 -13.70
C ASP A 164 6.63 -11.60 -12.57
N VAL A 165 7.08 -11.46 -11.32
CA VAL A 165 6.37 -12.05 -10.16
C VAL A 165 5.06 -11.30 -9.89
N GLY A 166 3.94 -11.87 -10.29
CA GLY A 166 2.61 -11.30 -10.05
C GLY A 166 2.19 -10.25 -11.09
N ASP A 167 0.96 -9.77 -10.96
CA ASP A 167 0.24 -8.93 -11.92
C ASP A 167 0.78 -7.48 -12.02
N GLU A 168 0.15 -6.68 -12.89
CA GLU A 168 0.44 -5.26 -13.09
C GLU A 168 0.36 -4.39 -11.81
N ASN A 169 -0.14 -4.90 -10.69
CA ASN A 169 -0.30 -4.21 -9.41
C ASN A 169 0.61 -4.73 -8.29
N GLY A 170 1.32 -5.85 -8.51
CA GLY A 170 2.20 -6.48 -7.52
C GLY A 170 1.66 -7.79 -6.91
N GLU A 171 0.41 -8.14 -7.18
CA GLU A 171 -0.31 -9.27 -6.57
C GLU A 171 0.02 -10.60 -7.25
N THR A 172 0.17 -11.69 -6.50
CA THR A 172 0.57 -12.98 -7.08
C THR A 172 -0.53 -13.56 -7.95
N ILE A 173 -0.18 -13.87 -9.21
CA ILE A 173 -1.09 -14.50 -10.17
C ILE A 173 -1.35 -15.94 -9.72
N ILE A 174 -2.62 -16.24 -9.41
CA ILE A 174 -3.08 -17.59 -9.06
C ILE A 174 -3.88 -18.15 -10.24
N ASP A 175 -3.23 -18.93 -11.12
CA ASP A 175 -3.91 -19.50 -12.29
C ASP A 175 -5.12 -20.39 -11.91
N GLU A 176 -5.06 -21.03 -10.74
CA GLU A 176 -6.11 -21.92 -10.22
C GLU A 176 -7.41 -21.21 -9.79
N ARG A 177 -7.48 -19.86 -9.87
CA ARG A 177 -8.70 -19.08 -9.56
C ARG A 177 -9.39 -18.46 -10.77
N LYS A 178 -8.96 -18.78 -12.00
CA LYS A 178 -9.79 -18.52 -13.19
C LYS A 178 -11.04 -19.39 -13.10
N ILE A 179 -12.16 -18.81 -12.65
CA ILE A 179 -13.46 -19.47 -12.62
C ILE A 179 -13.76 -19.94 -14.04
N ARG A 180 -13.68 -21.26 -14.27
CA ARG A 180 -13.98 -21.86 -15.56
C ARG A 180 -15.49 -21.93 -15.74
N ILE A 181 -16.11 -20.76 -15.94
CA ILE A 181 -17.53 -20.62 -16.27
C ILE A 181 -17.73 -21.36 -17.59
N LYS A 182 -18.18 -22.62 -17.51
CA LYS A 182 -18.76 -23.30 -18.66
C LYS A 182 -20.02 -22.50 -19.03
N PRO A 183 -20.17 -22.07 -20.30
CA PRO A 183 -21.41 -21.40 -20.71
C PRO A 183 -22.58 -22.35 -20.45
N LEU A 184 -23.61 -21.85 -19.76
CA LEU A 184 -24.88 -22.55 -19.61
C LEU A 184 -25.52 -22.75 -21.00
N PRO A 185 -26.21 -23.88 -21.24
CA PRO A 185 -26.81 -24.15 -22.55
C PRO A 185 -27.82 -23.05 -22.93
N ASN A 186 -27.72 -22.62 -24.18
CA ASN A 186 -28.30 -21.40 -24.71
C ASN A 186 -29.84 -21.48 -24.84
N VAL A 187 -30.58 -20.86 -23.91
CA VAL A 187 -32.02 -20.63 -24.05
C VAL A 187 -32.23 -19.23 -24.60
N LYS A 188 -32.63 -19.14 -25.87
CA LYS A 188 -33.01 -17.90 -26.52
C LYS A 188 -34.26 -17.33 -25.84
N ASN A 189 -34.29 -16.02 -25.56
CA ASN A 189 -35.49 -15.21 -25.80
C ASN A 189 -35.19 -13.71 -25.90
N THR A 190 -35.98 -13.07 -26.75
CA THR A 190 -35.94 -11.73 -27.34
C THR A 190 -35.92 -10.51 -26.41
N VAL A 191 -35.27 -9.44 -26.90
CA VAL A 191 -35.17 -8.07 -26.35
C VAL A 191 -36.44 -7.25 -26.64
N PRO A 192 -36.81 -6.25 -25.80
CA PRO A 192 -37.01 -4.88 -26.31
C PRO A 192 -36.13 -3.80 -25.64
N ARG A 193 -36.06 -2.60 -26.24
CA ARG A 193 -34.96 -1.61 -26.14
C ARG A 193 -35.40 -0.25 -25.56
N SER A 194 -34.42 0.51 -25.04
CA SER A 194 -34.34 2.00 -24.93
C SER A 194 -34.91 2.66 -23.67
N PRO A 195 -34.53 3.93 -23.34
CA PRO A 195 -33.50 4.80 -23.97
C PRO A 195 -32.37 5.27 -23.02
N GLN A 196 -31.38 5.99 -23.57
CA GLN A 196 -30.29 6.64 -22.84
C GLN A 196 -30.74 7.96 -22.19
N VAL A 197 -30.06 8.39 -21.12
CA VAL A 197 -30.07 9.79 -20.65
C VAL A 197 -28.63 10.23 -20.34
N SER A 198 -28.23 11.35 -20.95
CA SER A 198 -26.98 12.08 -20.73
C SER A 198 -27.17 13.18 -19.68
N PHE A 199 -26.16 13.46 -18.86
CA PHE A 199 -26.04 14.71 -18.10
C PHE A 199 -24.58 15.19 -18.08
N ASP A 200 -24.41 16.50 -18.22
CA ASP A 200 -23.14 17.19 -18.48
C ASP A 200 -23.09 18.53 -17.71
N LEU A 201 -21.87 19.01 -17.38
CA LEU A 201 -21.49 20.40 -17.00
C LEU A 201 -21.89 20.97 -15.61
N PRO A 202 -21.26 22.07 -15.07
CA PRO A 202 -19.96 22.72 -15.39
C PRO A 202 -19.05 23.23 -14.21
N VAL A 203 -17.72 23.23 -14.44
CA VAL A 203 -16.66 24.30 -14.31
C VAL A 203 -16.48 25.26 -13.08
N SER A 204 -15.18 25.53 -12.77
CA SER A 204 -14.46 26.66 -12.05
C SER A 204 -13.94 26.34 -10.62
N ASP A 205 -12.64 26.41 -10.23
CA ASP A 205 -11.47 27.34 -10.43
C ASP A 205 -11.52 28.54 -9.44
N VAL A 206 -10.49 28.99 -8.68
CA VAL A 206 -9.02 29.15 -8.89
C VAL A 206 -8.20 28.96 -7.58
N GLY A 207 -6.88 28.65 -7.61
CA GLY A 207 -6.02 28.72 -6.39
C GLY A 207 -4.50 28.48 -6.51
N LEU A 208 -3.70 29.49 -6.89
CA LEU A 208 -2.22 29.41 -6.97
C LEU A 208 -1.52 29.77 -5.64
N ALA A 209 -0.63 28.92 -5.13
CA ALA A 209 0.32 29.27 -4.06
C ALA A 209 1.71 28.64 -4.26
N ARG A 210 2.76 29.49 -4.27
CA ARG A 210 4.18 29.06 -4.29
C ARG A 210 4.79 29.17 -2.89
N ARG A 211 5.56 28.17 -2.43
CA ARG A 211 7.01 28.28 -2.06
C ARG A 211 7.53 27.22 -1.07
N LEU A 212 8.85 27.04 -1.16
CA LEU A 212 9.82 26.37 -0.29
C LEU A 212 9.69 24.84 -0.09
N VAL A 213 10.66 24.13 -0.68
CA VAL A 213 10.97 22.73 -0.40
C VAL A 213 11.76 22.65 0.91
N ILE A 214 11.07 22.24 1.98
CA ILE A 214 11.66 21.63 3.15
C ILE A 214 11.12 20.20 3.17
N PHE A 215 11.98 19.20 3.37
CA PHE A 215 11.58 17.79 3.49
C PHE A 215 10.84 17.54 4.82
N ARG A 216 9.65 18.11 4.96
CA ARG A 216 8.64 17.63 5.90
C ARG A 216 8.16 16.27 5.38
N THR A 217 8.18 15.24 6.20
CA THR A 217 7.45 13.99 5.94
C THR A 217 5.96 14.30 6.03
N HIS A 218 5.24 14.25 4.91
CA HIS A 218 3.83 14.63 4.90
C HIS A 218 2.93 13.56 5.52
N PHE A 219 3.42 12.33 5.60
CA PHE A 219 2.62 11.15 5.90
C PHE A 219 3.42 10.14 6.74
N VAL A 220 2.86 9.71 7.89
CA VAL A 220 3.41 8.63 8.74
C VAL A 220 2.47 7.43 8.76
N PHE A 221 3.05 6.25 8.61
CA PHE A 221 2.33 4.99 8.61
C PHE A 221 2.16 4.39 10.01
N ASN A 222 0.93 4.02 10.39
CA ASN A 222 0.64 3.18 11.55
C ASN A 222 0.41 1.74 11.11
N GLN A 223 1.38 0.88 11.44
CA GLN A 223 1.20 -0.55 11.36
C GLN A 223 0.30 -1.04 12.49
N MET A 224 -0.71 -1.84 12.17
CA MET A 224 -1.48 -2.53 13.20
C MET A 224 -1.22 -4.04 13.26
N TYR A 225 -1.25 -4.61 14.47
CA TYR A 225 -0.77 -5.96 14.82
C TYR A 225 -1.89 -7.01 14.91
#